data_AF-A0A9E3SEI9-F1
#
_entry.id   AF-A0A9E3SEI9-F1
#
_cell.length_a   1.000
_cell.length_b   1.000
_cell.length_c   1.000
_cell.angle_alpha   90.00
_cell.angle_beta   90.00
_cell.angle_gamma   90.00
#
_symmetry.space_group_name_H-M   'P 1'
#
loop_
_entity.id
_entity.type
_entity.pdbx_description
1 polymer ?
#
loop_
_entity_poly.entity_id
_entity_poly.type
_entity_poly.pdbx_seq_one_letter_code
_entity_poly.pdbx_strand_id
1 'polypeptide(L)'
;MREVYICDAIRTPVGRYGGSLAVVRPDDLAALTLKTLLLRNPTLDPEAIDDVFLGCANQAGEDNRNVGRMASLIAGIPSGVPGATINRLCGSGMDAVGTAARAIKSGEAELIFAGGVESMSRAPFVMGKAEQAYG
;
A
#
# COMPACT_ATOMS: atom_id res chain seq x y z
N MET A 1 23.00 -14.71 -4.77
CA MET A 1 21.78 -14.01 -4.31
C MET A 1 22.13 -12.55 -4.18
N ARG A 2 21.26 -11.64 -4.64
CA ARG A 2 21.49 -10.20 -4.49
C ARG A 2 21.27 -9.77 -3.05
N GLU A 3 22.07 -8.82 -2.58
CA GLU A 3 21.79 -8.10 -1.35
C GLU A 3 20.63 -7.12 -1.59
N VAL A 4 19.75 -6.98 -0.61
CA VAL A 4 18.55 -6.13 -0.70
C VAL A 4 18.63 -5.08 0.38
N TYR A 5 18.38 -3.82 0.02
CA TYR A 5 18.54 -2.68 0.91
C TYR A 5 17.24 -1.88 1.01
N ILE A 6 17.03 -1.26 2.17
CA ILE A 6 16.00 -0.23 2.36
C ILE A 6 16.69 1.11 2.09
N CYS A 7 16.29 1.81 1.03
CA CYS A 7 16.90 3.08 0.62
C CYS A 7 16.28 4.29 1.33
N ASP A 8 14.96 4.29 1.53
CA ASP A 8 14.22 5.32 2.28
C ASP A 8 12.99 4.68 2.94
N ALA A 9 12.52 5.28 4.04
CA ALA A 9 11.34 4.82 4.77
C ALA A 9 10.63 6.00 5.46
N ILE A 10 9.32 6.09 5.26
CA ILE A 10 8.47 7.10 5.90
C ILE A 10 7.12 6.50 6.31
N ARG A 11 6.38 7.24 7.14
CA ARG A 11 5.00 6.92 7.50
C ARG A 11 4.22 8.17 7.83
N THR A 12 2.90 8.08 7.78
CA THR A 12 2.01 9.10 8.35
C THR A 12 2.06 9.08 9.89
N PRO A 13 1.58 10.16 10.55
CA PRO A 13 1.15 10.07 11.94
C PRO A 13 0.05 9.02 12.11
N VAL A 14 -0.07 8.42 13.28
CA VAL A 14 -1.16 7.47 13.58
C VAL A 14 -2.32 8.23 14.22
N GLY A 15 -3.45 8.28 13.52
CA GLY A 15 -4.69 8.89 14.02
C GLY A 15 -5.45 7.97 14.96
N ARG A 16 -6.21 8.55 15.90
CA ARG A 16 -7.21 7.79 16.68
C ARG A 16 -8.43 7.47 15.81
N TYR A 17 -9.16 6.41 16.17
CA TYR A 17 -10.45 6.09 15.54
C TYR A 17 -11.41 7.28 15.65
N GLY A 18 -12.02 7.68 14.52
CA GLY A 18 -12.87 8.88 14.44
C GLY A 18 -12.13 10.21 14.67
N GLY A 19 -10.79 10.19 14.67
CA GLY A 19 -9.95 11.36 14.94
C GLY A 19 -9.60 12.18 13.70
N SER A 20 -8.49 12.92 13.77
CA SER A 20 -8.08 13.90 12.74
C SER A 20 -7.86 13.33 11.34
N LEU A 21 -7.49 12.06 11.23
CA LEU A 21 -7.28 11.39 9.93
C LEU A 21 -8.53 10.66 9.41
N ALA A 22 -9.64 10.63 10.16
CA ALA A 22 -10.84 9.90 9.77
C ALA A 22 -11.51 10.46 8.50
N VAL A 23 -11.24 11.72 8.16
CA VAL A 23 -11.75 12.37 6.95
C VAL A 23 -10.92 12.07 5.69
N VAL A 24 -9.73 11.50 5.85
CA VAL A 24 -8.83 11.22 4.72
C VAL A 24 -9.08 9.81 4.21
N ARG A 25 -9.26 9.67 2.90
CA ARG A 25 -9.43 8.36 2.29
C ARG A 25 -8.14 7.53 2.42
N PRO A 26 -8.25 6.20 2.55
CA PRO A 26 -7.08 5.33 2.67
C PRO A 26 -6.14 5.40 1.46
N ASP A 27 -6.66 5.46 0.24
CA ASP A 27 -5.86 5.62 -0.98
C ASP A 27 -5.15 6.98 -1.04
N ASP A 28 -5.77 8.06 -0.55
CA ASP A 28 -5.12 9.37 -0.40
C ASP A 28 -4.01 9.35 0.68
N LEU A 29 -4.22 8.67 1.81
CA LEU A 29 -3.19 8.50 2.86
C LEU A 29 -1.96 7.77 2.33
N ALA A 30 -2.17 6.71 1.54
CA ALA A 30 -1.10 5.97 0.90
C ALA A 30 -0.43 6.78 -0.22
N ALA A 31 -1.20 7.46 -1.07
CA ALA A 31 -0.66 8.29 -2.14
C ALA A 31 0.23 9.41 -1.59
N LEU A 32 -0.13 10.00 -0.45
CA LEU A 32 0.69 11.00 0.24
C LEU A 32 2.09 10.47 0.55
N THR A 33 2.22 9.23 1.05
CA THR A 33 3.54 8.68 1.38
C THR A 33 4.34 8.35 0.12
N LEU A 34 3.72 7.74 -0.89
CA LEU A 34 4.39 7.45 -2.17
C LEU A 34 4.89 8.73 -2.85
N LYS A 35 4.04 9.77 -2.92
CA LYS A 35 4.42 11.08 -3.47
C LYS A 35 5.54 11.73 -2.67
N THR A 36 5.51 11.62 -1.34
CA THR A 36 6.56 12.18 -0.48
C THR A 36 7.89 11.46 -0.67
N LEU A 37 7.89 10.15 -0.89
CA LEU A 37 9.11 9.41 -1.22
C LEU A 37 9.72 9.88 -2.55
N LEU A 38 8.90 10.08 -3.59
CA LEU A 38 9.37 10.65 -4.86
C LEU A 38 9.96 12.05 -4.67
N LEU A 39 9.28 12.92 -3.91
CA LEU A 39 9.75 14.28 -3.63
C LEU A 39 11.06 14.31 -2.84
N ARG A 40 11.27 13.36 -1.92
CA ARG A 40 12.52 13.22 -1.15
C ARG A 40 13.69 12.72 -1.99
N ASN A 41 13.39 12.05 -3.11
CA ASN A 41 14.38 11.41 -3.97
C ASN A 41 14.27 11.99 -5.40
N PRO A 42 14.60 13.28 -5.62
CA PRO A 42 14.33 13.99 -6.89
C PRO A 42 15.13 13.46 -8.09
N THR A 43 16.17 12.66 -7.86
CA THR A 43 16.99 12.04 -8.91
C THR A 43 16.48 10.65 -9.31
N LEU A 44 15.46 10.11 -8.63
CA LEU A 44 14.86 8.84 -8.99
C LEU A 44 13.99 9.01 -10.24
N ASP A 45 14.24 8.20 -11.27
CA ASP A 45 13.32 8.03 -12.38
C ASP A 45 12.09 7.22 -11.93
N PRO A 46 10.87 7.78 -11.95
CA PRO A 46 9.67 7.05 -11.58
C PRO A 46 9.37 5.84 -12.46
N GLU A 47 9.88 5.79 -13.70
CA GLU A 47 9.74 4.62 -14.58
C GLU A 47 10.64 3.44 -14.18
N ALA A 48 11.67 3.69 -13.34
CA ALA A 48 12.53 2.65 -12.82
C ALA A 48 11.90 1.83 -11.67
N ILE A 49 10.69 2.18 -11.23
CA ILE A 49 9.95 1.43 -10.22
C ILE A 49 9.29 0.23 -10.88
N ASP A 50 9.66 -0.98 -10.46
CA ASP A 50 9.15 -2.22 -11.04
C ASP A 50 7.77 -2.60 -10.52
N ASP A 51 7.45 -2.28 -9.26
CA ASP A 51 6.14 -2.55 -8.65
C ASP A 51 5.90 -1.68 -7.39
N VAL A 52 4.63 -1.62 -6.98
CA VAL A 52 4.17 -0.99 -5.73
C VAL A 52 3.35 -1.99 -4.93
N PHE A 53 3.89 -2.48 -3.81
CA PHE A 53 3.21 -3.40 -2.90
C PHE A 53 2.74 -2.70 -1.64
N LEU A 54 1.42 -2.59 -1.44
CA LEU A 54 0.84 -2.08 -0.20
C LEU A 54 0.03 -3.15 0.53
N GLY A 55 0.35 -3.38 1.79
CA GLY A 55 -0.48 -4.18 2.68
C GLY A 55 -1.76 -3.47 3.10
N CYS A 56 -2.92 -4.13 3.03
CA CYS A 56 -4.20 -3.63 3.53
C CYS A 56 -5.11 -4.80 3.94
N ALA A 57 -5.68 -4.75 5.15
CA ALA A 57 -6.45 -5.86 5.70
C ALA A 57 -7.95 -5.79 5.35
N ASN A 58 -8.56 -4.61 5.40
CA ASN A 58 -10.01 -4.48 5.19
C ASN A 58 -10.42 -4.64 3.72
N GLN A 59 -9.65 -4.09 2.77
CA GLN A 59 -9.86 -4.21 1.30
C GLN A 59 -11.32 -4.03 0.85
N ALA A 60 -12.07 -3.16 1.52
CA ALA A 60 -13.48 -3.00 1.29
C ALA A 60 -13.88 -1.52 1.35
N GLY A 61 -14.96 -1.19 0.64
CA GLY A 61 -15.37 0.20 0.47
C GLY A 61 -14.27 1.02 -0.22
N GLU A 62 -13.79 2.04 0.46
CA GLU A 62 -12.84 3.02 -0.08
C GLU A 62 -11.40 2.53 -0.21
N ASP A 63 -11.04 1.42 0.44
CA ASP A 63 -9.74 0.77 0.22
C ASP A 63 -9.62 0.26 -1.23
N ASN A 64 -10.74 0.12 -1.97
CA ASN A 64 -10.80 -0.47 -3.31
C ASN A 64 -10.31 -1.95 -3.29
N ARG A 65 -10.55 -2.71 -4.37
CA ARG A 65 -10.03 -4.08 -4.55
C ARG A 65 -8.51 -4.10 -4.80
N ASN A 66 -7.87 -2.94 -4.95
CA ASN A 66 -6.42 -2.80 -5.05
C ASN A 66 -5.94 -1.39 -4.65
N VAL A 67 -5.90 -1.10 -3.34
CA VAL A 67 -5.41 0.18 -2.79
C VAL A 67 -3.98 0.51 -3.24
N GLY A 68 -3.11 -0.50 -3.38
CA GLY A 68 -1.73 -0.35 -3.87
C GLY A 68 -1.67 0.32 -5.23
N ARG A 69 -2.49 -0.15 -6.17
CA ARG A 69 -2.59 0.44 -7.51
C ARG A 69 -3.20 1.84 -7.49
N MET A 70 -4.28 2.03 -6.74
CA MET A 70 -4.96 3.34 -6.71
C MET A 70 -4.07 4.42 -6.11
N ALA A 71 -3.42 4.13 -4.99
CA ALA A 71 -2.49 5.04 -4.34
C ALA A 71 -1.31 5.41 -5.26
N SER A 72 -0.77 4.44 -5.99
CA SER A 72 0.29 4.65 -6.99
C SER A 72 -0.14 5.67 -8.07
N LEU A 73 -1.33 5.48 -8.65
CA LEU A 73 -1.86 6.40 -9.66
C LEU A 73 -2.14 7.81 -9.11
N ILE A 74 -2.71 7.92 -7.92
CA ILE A 74 -2.98 9.21 -7.26
C ILE A 74 -1.65 9.93 -6.91
N ALA A 75 -0.61 9.18 -6.55
CA ALA A 75 0.71 9.72 -6.25
C ALA A 75 1.44 10.25 -7.50
N GLY A 76 0.94 9.97 -8.70
CA GLY A 76 1.55 10.36 -9.98
C GLY A 76 2.65 9.41 -10.45
N ILE A 77 2.71 8.18 -9.92
CA ILE A 77 3.59 7.13 -10.46
C ILE A 77 3.10 6.76 -11.87
N PRO A 78 4.00 6.55 -12.86
CA PRO A 78 3.61 6.25 -14.23
C PRO A 78 2.65 5.06 -14.32
N SER A 79 1.66 5.15 -15.19
CA SER A 79 0.63 4.10 -15.32
C SER A 79 1.19 2.75 -15.82
N GLY A 80 2.40 2.73 -16.38
CA GLY A 80 3.09 1.49 -16.75
C GLY A 80 3.60 0.68 -15.56
N VAL A 81 3.88 1.35 -14.42
CA VAL A 81 4.33 0.69 -13.19
C VAL A 81 3.14 -0.06 -12.58
N PRO A 82 3.21 -1.37 -12.31
CA PRO A 82 2.14 -2.11 -11.67
C PRO A 82 1.96 -1.70 -10.19
N GLY A 83 0.91 -2.24 -9.58
CA GLY A 83 0.69 -2.09 -8.15
C GLY A 83 -0.25 -3.16 -7.64
N ALA A 84 0.05 -3.73 -6.48
CA ALA A 84 -0.75 -4.78 -5.88
C ALA A 84 -0.98 -4.55 -4.39
N THR A 85 -2.12 -5.06 -3.93
CA THR A 85 -2.49 -5.06 -2.51
C THR A 85 -2.25 -6.45 -1.94
N ILE A 86 -1.55 -6.51 -0.81
CA ILE A 86 -1.26 -7.76 -0.11
C ILE A 86 -2.11 -7.82 1.16
N ASN A 87 -2.72 -8.98 1.40
CA ASN A 87 -3.49 -9.20 2.62
C ASN A 87 -2.99 -10.46 3.35
N ARG A 88 -2.36 -10.21 4.48
CA ARG A 88 -1.99 -11.17 5.52
C ARG A 88 -2.46 -10.68 6.88
N LEU A 89 -3.68 -10.15 6.94
CA LEU A 89 -4.25 -9.53 8.15
C LEU A 89 -3.28 -8.48 8.73
N CYS A 90 -3.02 -8.51 10.04
CA CYS A 90 -2.09 -7.61 10.71
C CYS A 90 -0.66 -7.64 10.13
N GLY A 91 -0.28 -8.73 9.45
CA GLY A 91 1.03 -8.91 8.84
C GLY A 91 1.17 -8.33 7.44
N SER A 92 0.11 -7.73 6.87
CA SER A 92 0.06 -7.33 5.45
C SER A 92 1.19 -6.39 5.03
N GLY A 93 1.46 -5.34 5.82
CA GLY A 93 2.53 -4.39 5.48
C GLY A 93 3.93 -5.02 5.53
N MET A 94 4.15 -5.95 6.47
CA MET A 94 5.42 -6.67 6.56
C MET A 94 5.58 -7.71 5.44
N ASP A 95 4.49 -8.36 5.04
CA ASP A 95 4.51 -9.28 3.91
C ASP A 95 4.71 -8.56 2.58
N ALA A 96 4.24 -7.31 2.45
CA ALA A 96 4.55 -6.47 1.30
C ALA A 96 6.06 -6.17 1.19
N VAL A 97 6.70 -5.77 2.30
CA VAL A 97 8.16 -5.59 2.35
C VAL A 97 8.90 -6.90 2.08
N GLY A 98 8.43 -8.01 2.64
CA GLY A 98 9.02 -9.33 2.40
C GLY A 98 8.88 -9.80 0.94
N THR A 99 7.76 -9.49 0.30
CA THR A 99 7.50 -9.82 -1.11
C THR A 99 8.42 -8.99 -2.03
N ALA A 100 8.52 -7.69 -1.78
CA ALA A 100 9.47 -6.82 -2.48
C ALA A 100 10.91 -7.33 -2.35
N ALA A 101 11.33 -7.66 -1.13
CA ALA A 101 12.67 -8.17 -0.88
C ALA A 101 12.94 -9.50 -1.59
N ARG A 102 11.96 -10.42 -1.65
CA ARG A 102 12.10 -11.68 -2.39
C ARG A 102 12.26 -11.45 -3.88
N ALA A 103 11.46 -10.57 -4.49
CA ALA A 103 11.54 -10.25 -5.92
C ALA A 103 12.89 -9.63 -6.31
N ILE A 104 13.40 -8.69 -5.51
CA ILE A 104 14.74 -8.10 -5.75
C ILE A 104 15.84 -9.15 -5.56
N LYS A 105 15.72 -9.98 -4.53
CA LYS A 105 16.71 -11.02 -4.22
C LYS A 105 16.78 -12.12 -5.29
N SER A 106 15.66 -12.45 -5.94
CA SER A 106 15.59 -13.41 -7.05
C SER A 106 16.02 -12.80 -8.39
N GLY A 107 16.08 -11.48 -8.50
CA GLY A 107 16.45 -10.75 -9.71
C GLY A 107 15.27 -10.49 -10.66
N GLU A 108 14.04 -10.62 -10.17
CA GLU A 108 12.81 -10.31 -10.91
C GLU A 108 12.49 -8.81 -10.91
N ALA A 109 13.08 -8.05 -9.98
CA ALA A 109 12.96 -6.60 -9.86
C ALA A 109 14.27 -5.98 -9.38
N GLU A 110 14.42 -4.67 -9.57
CA GLU A 110 15.54 -3.85 -9.10
C GLU A 110 15.07 -2.83 -8.04
N LEU A 111 13.88 -2.24 -8.19
CA LEU A 111 13.35 -1.21 -7.30
C LEU A 111 11.84 -1.37 -7.09
N ILE A 112 11.42 -1.50 -5.83
CA ILE A 112 10.00 -1.65 -5.47
C ILE A 112 9.66 -0.69 -4.33
N PHE A 113 8.50 -0.04 -4.41
CA PHE A 113 7.90 0.61 -3.26
C PHE A 113 7.06 -0.39 -2.47
N ALA A 114 7.34 -0.51 -1.17
CA ALA A 114 6.65 -1.46 -0.30
C ALA A 114 6.20 -0.80 1.01
N GLY A 115 5.03 -1.19 1.51
CA GLY A 115 4.51 -0.67 2.77
C GLY A 115 3.09 -1.15 3.05
N GLY A 116 2.27 -0.30 3.64
CA GLY A 116 0.86 -0.61 3.88
C GLY A 116 0.05 0.60 4.26
N VAL A 117 -1.26 0.44 4.20
CA VAL A 117 -2.23 1.47 4.58
C VAL A 117 -3.47 0.82 5.18
N GLU A 118 -4.06 1.51 6.14
CA GLU A 118 -5.29 1.08 6.80
C GLU A 118 -6.05 2.30 7.29
N SER A 119 -7.38 2.31 7.11
CA SER A 119 -8.26 3.31 7.71
C SER A 119 -9.41 2.65 8.45
N MET A 120 -9.14 2.24 9.70
CA MET A 120 -10.17 1.62 10.55
C MET A 120 -11.39 2.51 10.78
N SER A 121 -11.23 3.84 10.71
CA SER A 121 -12.38 4.77 10.87
C SER A 121 -13.33 4.75 9.68
N ARG A 122 -12.83 4.33 8.50
CA ARG A 122 -13.56 4.34 7.23
C ARG A 122 -13.83 2.93 6.70
N ALA A 123 -13.25 1.91 7.36
CA ALA A 123 -13.49 0.51 7.08
C ALA A 123 -14.98 0.19 7.25
N PRO A 124 -15.57 -0.58 6.33
CA PRO A 124 -16.96 -0.99 6.47
C PRO A 124 -17.12 -1.91 7.68
N PHE A 125 -18.30 -1.86 8.31
CA PHE A 125 -18.64 -2.80 9.37
C PHE A 125 -18.70 -4.22 8.81
N VAL A 126 -18.07 -5.16 9.52
CA VAL A 126 -18.26 -6.59 9.28
C VAL A 126 -19.66 -6.95 9.74
N MET A 127 -20.56 -7.22 8.80
CA MET A 127 -21.88 -7.76 9.10
C MET A 127 -21.85 -9.28 9.11
N GLY A 128 -22.55 -9.88 10.07
CA GLY A 128 -22.75 -11.33 10.11
C GLY A 128 -23.44 -11.82 8.83
N LYS A 129 -23.13 -13.06 8.42
CA LYS A 129 -23.83 -13.71 7.32
C LYS A 129 -25.29 -13.95 7.71
N ALA A 130 -26.19 -13.98 6.74
CA ALA A 130 -27.58 -14.37 6.95
C ALA A 130 -27.67 -15.75 7.62
N GLU A 131 -28.67 -15.93 8.49
CA GLU A 131 -28.90 -17.22 9.18
C GLU A 131 -29.35 -18.32 8.22
N GLN A 132 -29.92 -17.95 7.07
CA GLN A 132 -30.35 -18.87 6.02
C GLN A 132 -29.31 -18.96 4.89
N ALA A 133 -29.28 -20.11 4.21
CA ALA A 133 -28.41 -20.30 3.06
C ALA A 133 -28.80 -19.34 1.91
N TYR A 134 -27.81 -18.66 1.33
CA TYR A 134 -27.94 -17.73 0.20
C TYR A 134 -28.62 -16.38 0.45
N GLY A 135 -29.07 -16.09 1.69
CA GLY A 135 -29.68 -14.82 2.08
C GLY A 135 -31.00 -15.01 2.79
#